data_AF-A0AA36HXS1-F1
#
_entry.id   AF-A0AA36HXS1-F1
#
_cell.length_a   1.000
_cell.length_b   1.000
_cell.length_c   1.000
_cell.angle_alpha   90.00
_cell.angle_beta   90.00
_cell.angle_gamma   90.00
#
_symmetry.space_group_name_H-M   'P 1'
#
loop_
_entity.id
_entity.type
_entity.pdbx_description
1 polymer ?
#
loop_
_entity_poly.entity_id
_entity_poly.type
_entity_poly.pdbx_seq_one_letter_code
_entity_poly.pdbx_strand_id
1 'polypeptide(L)'
;DVARCCREENRELWVTYCPPARSEQPQHQEVAVPLSTGYVPSPLPRLALVLGTETDGISAAMLEQSFRAVYLPMYGFVQSLNVAVACGMLLQRLFDLCPEARGVLLATLGTEF
;
A
#
# COMPACT_ATOMS: atom_id res chain seq x y z
N ASP A 1 4.44 -18.99 -5.59
CA ASP A 1 3.16 -18.37 -5.16
C ASP A 1 3.51 -17.24 -4.21
N VAL A 2 3.17 -16.00 -4.54
CA VAL A 2 3.73 -14.80 -3.89
C VAL A 2 3.38 -14.76 -2.41
N ALA A 3 2.13 -15.07 -2.06
CA ALA A 3 1.70 -15.10 -0.66
C ALA A 3 2.42 -16.18 0.17
N ARG A 4 2.80 -17.30 -0.46
CA ARG A 4 3.60 -18.34 0.20
C ARG A 4 4.99 -17.83 0.54
N CYS A 5 5.67 -17.21 -0.42
CA CYS A 5 6.99 -16.63 -0.18
C CYS A 5 6.94 -15.50 0.85
N CYS A 6 5.90 -14.67 0.85
CA CYS A 6 5.70 -13.65 1.88
C CYS A 6 5.56 -14.27 3.28
N ARG A 7 4.80 -15.37 3.42
CA ARG A 7 4.67 -16.09 4.70
C ARG A 7 5.99 -16.69 5.17
N GLU A 8 6.73 -17.33 4.27
CA GLU A 8 8.05 -17.93 4.56
C GLU A 8 9.07 -16.87 4.99
N GLU A 9 9.05 -15.70 4.37
CA GLU A 9 9.94 -14.58 4.73
C GLU A 9 9.43 -13.73 5.90
N ASN A 10 8.31 -14.09 6.53
CA ASN A 10 7.68 -13.31 7.60
C ASN A 10 7.40 -11.86 7.17
N ARG A 11 6.79 -11.71 5.99
CA ARG A 11 6.37 -10.44 5.40
C ARG A 11 4.85 -10.31 5.38
N GLU A 12 4.37 -9.13 5.74
CA GLU A 12 2.96 -8.78 5.52
C GLU A 12 2.75 -8.40 4.06
N LEU A 13 1.85 -9.13 3.38
CA LEU A 13 1.45 -8.86 2.01
C LEU A 13 0.32 -7.82 2.02
N TRP A 14 0.58 -6.63 1.52
CA TRP A 14 -0.44 -5.59 1.34
C TRP A 14 -0.70 -5.35 -0.14
N VAL A 15 -1.94 -5.03 -0.47
CA VAL A 15 -2.37 -4.84 -1.86
C VAL A 15 -3.06 -3.48 -2.06
N THR A 16 -2.85 -2.84 -3.20
CA THR A 16 -3.40 -1.50 -3.52
C THR A 16 -4.77 -1.56 -4.20
N TYR A 17 -5.87 -1.52 -3.45
CA TYR A 17 -7.21 -1.65 -4.01
C TYR A 17 -7.94 -0.31 -4.05
N CYS A 18 -8.30 0.20 -5.22
CA CYS A 18 -9.14 1.40 -5.32
C CYS A 18 -10.62 1.00 -5.24
N PRO A 19 -11.35 1.30 -4.15
CA PRO A 19 -12.78 1.01 -4.11
C PRO A 19 -13.51 1.91 -5.12
N PRO A 20 -14.49 1.37 -5.88
CA PRO A 20 -15.30 2.20 -6.76
C PRO A 20 -16.08 3.24 -5.95
N ALA A 21 -16.23 4.44 -6.54
CA ALA A 21 -16.85 5.58 -5.88
C ALA A 21 -18.32 5.29 -5.50
N ARG A 22 -18.56 5.03 -4.21
CA ARG A 22 -19.85 5.10 -3.47
C ARG A 22 -21.14 4.90 -4.29
N SER A 23 -21.25 3.78 -4.99
CA SER A 23 -22.48 3.10 -5.46
C SER A 23 -21.94 1.84 -6.15
N GLU A 24 -22.17 0.60 -5.72
CA GLU A 24 -23.47 -0.06 -5.53
C GLU A 24 -23.42 -1.23 -4.53
N GLN A 25 -22.37 -1.42 -3.72
CA GLN A 25 -22.32 -2.52 -2.75
C GLN A 25 -21.65 -2.12 -1.43
N PRO A 26 -22.39 -2.07 -0.31
CA PRO A 26 -21.87 -1.67 1.01
C PRO A 26 -20.85 -2.65 1.62
N GLN A 27 -20.48 -3.73 0.92
CA GLN A 27 -19.64 -4.81 1.44
C GLN A 27 -18.15 -4.66 1.08
N HIS A 28 -17.80 -3.85 0.06
CA HIS A 28 -16.41 -3.72 -0.42
C HIS A 28 -15.63 -2.57 0.23
N GLN A 29 -16.31 -1.64 0.91
CA GLN A 29 -15.66 -0.51 1.59
C GLN A 29 -14.95 -0.94 2.89
N GLU A 30 -15.36 -2.06 3.50
CA GLU A 30 -14.69 -2.63 4.70
C GLU A 30 -13.38 -3.35 4.38
N VAL A 31 -13.14 -3.74 3.12
CA VAL A 31 -11.99 -4.57 2.74
C VAL A 31 -10.70 -3.75 2.65
N ALA A 32 -10.78 -2.47 2.26
CA ALA A 32 -9.62 -1.63 2.03
C ALA A 32 -9.55 -0.43 2.98
N VAL A 33 -8.40 -0.25 3.63
CA VAL A 33 -8.15 0.86 4.55
C VAL A 33 -7.41 2.01 3.87
N PRO A 34 -7.72 3.28 4.21
CA PRO A 34 -6.96 4.41 3.68
C PRO A 34 -5.54 4.42 4.25
N LEU A 35 -4.56 4.84 3.43
CA LEU A 35 -3.19 5.14 3.89
C LEU A 35 -3.14 6.49 4.63
N SER A 36 -3.74 6.50 5.81
CA SER A 36 -3.80 7.64 6.72
C SER A 36 -3.38 7.25 8.14
N THR A 37 -3.08 8.27 8.94
CA THR A 37 -2.65 8.14 10.33
C THR A 37 -3.73 7.42 11.14
N GLY A 38 -3.35 6.36 11.87
CA GLY A 38 -4.25 5.53 12.68
C GLY A 38 -4.67 4.20 12.05
N TYR A 39 -4.55 4.04 10.73
CA TYR A 39 -4.85 2.78 10.02
C TYR A 39 -3.60 1.99 9.66
N VAL A 40 -2.44 2.64 9.68
CA VAL A 40 -1.14 2.04 9.39
C VAL A 40 -0.42 1.74 10.70
N PRO A 41 0.05 0.51 10.93
CA PRO A 41 0.86 0.17 12.10
C PRO A 41 2.21 0.91 12.06
N SER A 42 2.63 1.42 13.22
CA SER A 42 3.98 1.91 13.46
C SER A 42 4.58 1.14 14.65
N PRO A 43 5.74 0.47 14.50
CA PRO A 43 6.60 0.44 13.32
C PRO A 43 6.02 -0.39 12.16
N LEU A 44 6.42 -0.07 10.92
CA LEU A 44 6.00 -0.85 9.75
C LEU A 44 6.57 -2.27 9.81
N PRO A 45 5.75 -3.31 9.57
CA PRO A 45 6.23 -4.69 9.45
C PRO A 45 7.11 -4.84 8.20
N ARG A 46 7.75 -6.02 8.04
CA ARG A 46 8.42 -6.35 6.79
C ARG A 46 7.38 -6.43 5.67
N LEU A 47 7.24 -5.35 4.93
CA LEU A 47 6.15 -5.16 3.99
C LEU A 47 6.49 -5.75 2.61
N ALA A 48 5.52 -6.43 2.00
CA ALA A 48 5.47 -6.71 0.57
C ALA A 48 4.24 -5.99 -0.01
N LEU A 49 4.47 -4.92 -0.76
CA LEU A 49 3.40 -4.13 -1.37
C LEU A 49 3.19 -4.59 -2.82
N VAL A 50 1.97 -5.03 -3.14
CA VAL A 50 1.59 -5.44 -4.49
C VAL A 50 0.68 -4.38 -5.10
N LEU A 51 1.08 -3.91 -6.28
CA LEU A 51 0.29 -3.00 -7.10
C LEU A 51 -0.48 -3.78 -8.15
N GLY A 52 -1.70 -3.33 -8.42
CA GLY A 52 -2.50 -3.83 -9.53
C GLY A 52 -1.96 -3.40 -10.89
N THR A 53 -2.43 -4.08 -11.94
CA THR A 53 -2.20 -3.67 -13.33
C THR A 53 -3.10 -2.50 -13.73
N GLU A 54 -2.76 -1.75 -14.78
CA GLU A 54 -3.57 -0.61 -15.23
C GLU A 54 -4.98 -1.01 -15.68
N THR A 55 -5.12 -2.22 -16.22
CA THR A 55 -6.36 -2.67 -16.85
C THR A 55 -7.30 -3.33 -15.84
N ASP A 56 -6.79 -4.31 -15.09
CA ASP A 56 -7.61 -5.20 -14.26
C ASP A 56 -7.41 -4.93 -12.76
N GLY A 57 -6.49 -4.05 -12.39
CA GLY A 57 -6.14 -3.83 -10.98
C GLY A 57 -5.54 -5.09 -10.36
N ILE A 58 -6.02 -5.44 -9.17
CA ILE A 58 -5.57 -6.62 -8.42
C ILE A 58 -6.55 -7.77 -8.62
N SER A 59 -6.02 -8.97 -8.85
CA SER A 59 -6.83 -10.17 -8.94
C SER A 59 -7.50 -10.51 -7.59
N ALA A 60 -8.73 -11.05 -7.64
CA ALA A 60 -9.46 -11.48 -6.44
C ALA A 60 -8.64 -12.48 -5.60
N ALA A 61 -7.93 -13.40 -6.26
CA ALA A 61 -7.06 -14.37 -5.58
C ALA A 61 -5.92 -13.72 -4.77
N MET A 62 -5.40 -12.56 -5.23
CA MET A 62 -4.36 -11.83 -4.50
C MET A 62 -4.97 -10.99 -3.37
N LEU A 63 -6.16 -10.43 -3.58
CA LEU A 63 -6.91 -9.72 -2.55
C LEU A 63 -7.26 -10.64 -1.37
N GLU A 64 -7.74 -11.86 -1.63
CA GLU A 64 -8.06 -12.86 -0.60
C GLU A 64 -6.83 -13.34 0.18
N GLN A 65 -5.67 -13.38 -0.46
CA GLN A 65 -4.41 -13.80 0.17
C GLN A 65 -3.67 -12.66 0.87
N SER A 66 -4.12 -11.42 0.66
CA SER A 66 -3.51 -10.24 1.26
C SER A 66 -3.86 -10.16 2.75
N PHE A 67 -2.90 -9.65 3.53
CA PHE A 67 -3.14 -9.35 4.93
C PHE A 67 -3.97 -8.08 5.09
N ARG A 68 -3.71 -7.09 4.22
CA ARG A 68 -4.44 -5.82 4.18
C ARG A 68 -4.58 -5.33 2.75
N ALA A 69 -5.74 -4.78 2.41
CA ALA A 69 -5.89 -3.94 1.24
C ALA A 69 -5.81 -2.47 1.66
N VAL A 70 -5.05 -1.67 0.93
CA VAL A 70 -4.82 -0.26 1.20
C VAL A 70 -5.13 0.58 -0.02
N TYR A 71 -5.50 1.84 0.18
CA TYR A 71 -5.71 2.79 -0.92
C TYR A 71 -5.20 4.19 -0.60
N LEU A 72 -4.83 4.92 -1.66
CA LEU A 72 -4.59 6.34 -1.58
C LEU A 72 -5.92 7.08 -1.66
N PRO A 73 -6.30 7.89 -0.67
CA PRO A 73 -7.45 8.76 -0.78
C PRO A 73 -7.29 9.69 -1.98
N MET A 74 -8.16 9.55 -2.98
CA MET A 74 -8.24 10.43 -4.14
C MET A 74 -9.53 11.23 -4.08
N TYR A 75 -9.43 12.53 -4.33
CA TYR A 75 -10.57 13.44 -4.37
C TYR A 75 -10.76 13.94 -5.80
N GLY A 76 -11.99 13.93 -6.29
CA GLY A 76 -12.35 14.39 -7.63
C GLY A 76 -12.87 13.26 -8.54
N PHE A 77 -12.90 13.54 -9.84
CA PHE A 77 -13.47 12.63 -10.86
C PHE A 77 -12.50 11.54 -11.35
N VAL A 78 -11.24 11.58 -10.89
CA VAL A 78 -10.20 10.65 -11.32
C VAL A 78 -10.44 9.30 -10.65
N GLN A 79 -10.60 8.26 -11.46
CA GLN A 79 -10.92 6.90 -10.99
C GLN A 79 -9.66 6.08 -10.67
N SER A 80 -8.51 6.42 -11.24
CA SER A 80 -7.22 5.77 -10.97
C SER A 80 -6.04 6.69 -11.33
N LEU A 81 -4.90 6.44 -10.69
CA LEU A 81 -3.62 7.04 -11.06
C LEU A 81 -2.82 6.07 -11.93
N ASN A 82 -1.87 6.61 -12.69
CA ASN A 82 -0.81 5.80 -13.30
C ASN A 82 -0.12 4.94 -12.22
N VAL A 83 0.17 3.67 -12.53
CA VAL A 83 0.70 2.72 -11.54
C VAL A 83 2.04 3.17 -10.93
N ALA A 84 2.92 3.79 -11.71
CA ALA A 84 4.19 4.31 -11.22
C ALA A 84 4.01 5.53 -10.31
N VAL A 85 3.08 6.42 -10.67
CA VAL A 85 2.70 7.57 -9.82
C VAL A 85 2.07 7.10 -8.51
N ALA A 86 1.15 6.13 -8.59
CA ALA A 86 0.54 5.53 -7.41
C ALA A 86 1.60 4.90 -6.51
N CYS A 87 2.54 4.12 -7.08
CA CYS A 87 3.66 3.52 -6.35
C CYS A 87 4.49 4.58 -5.61
N GLY A 88 4.88 5.65 -6.30
CA GLY A 88 5.65 6.74 -5.68
C GLY A 88 4.89 7.41 -4.52
N MET A 89 3.61 7.71 -4.71
CA MET A 89 2.77 8.33 -3.68
C MET A 89 2.53 7.40 -2.48
N LEU A 90 2.33 6.10 -2.71
CA LEU A 90 2.18 5.09 -1.67
C LEU A 90 3.42 4.99 -0.80
N LEU A 91 4.59 4.86 -1.43
CA LEU A 91 5.87 4.76 -0.72
C LEU A 91 6.16 6.03 0.07
N GLN A 92 6.00 7.20 -0.55
CA GLN A 92 6.17 8.49 0.14
C GLN A 92 5.26 8.59 1.36
N ARG A 93 3.98 8.19 1.21
CA ARG A 93 3.01 8.24 2.32
C ARG A 93 3.39 7.30 3.45
N LEU A 94 3.84 6.09 3.13
CA LEU A 94 4.34 5.14 4.14
C LEU A 94 5.55 5.70 4.89
N PHE A 95 6.47 6.35 4.20
CA PHE A 95 7.62 7.00 4.81
C PHE A 95 7.28 8.23 5.66
N ASP A 96 6.20 8.93 5.34
CA ASP A 96 5.72 10.04 6.15
C ASP A 96 4.99 9.56 7.40
N LEU A 97 4.27 8.44 7.31
CA LEU A 97 3.58 7.81 8.44
C LEU A 97 4.54 7.05 9.38
N CYS A 98 5.61 6.48 8.83
CA CYS A 98 6.60 5.71 9.55
C CYS A 98 8.01 6.12 9.11
N PRO A 99 8.56 7.19 9.72
CA PRO A 99 9.88 7.70 9.39
C PRO A 99 10.98 6.64 9.51
N GLU A 100 10.82 5.68 10.41
CA GLU A 100 11.76 4.57 10.66
C GLU A 100 11.90 3.65 9.44
N ALA A 101 10.86 3.57 8.60
CA ALA A 101 10.85 2.72 7.41
C ALA A 101 11.67 3.30 6.25
N ARG A 102 12.07 4.58 6.32
CA ARG A 102 13.04 5.17 5.37
C ARG A 102 14.41 4.48 5.45
N GLY A 103 14.65 3.70 6.52
CA GLY A 103 15.93 3.10 6.79
C GLY A 103 17.00 4.16 7.02
N VAL A 104 18.26 3.76 6.89
CA VAL A 104 19.41 4.64 7.05
C VAL A 104 19.65 5.44 5.76
N LEU A 105 18.68 6.24 5.32
CA LEU A 105 18.85 7.12 4.15
C LEU A 105 19.60 8.41 4.52
N LEU A 106 19.63 8.77 5.81
CA LEU A 106 20.26 9.98 6.33
C LEU A 106 21.61 9.76 7.04
N ALA A 107 21.94 8.56 7.52
CA ALA A 107 23.17 8.41 8.31
C ALA A 107 24.47 8.29 7.49
N THR A 108 24.38 8.29 6.15
CA THR A 108 25.57 8.38 5.27
C THR A 108 25.86 9.80 4.80
N LEU A 109 25.03 10.79 5.15
CA LEU A 109 25.31 12.22 4.91
C LEU A 109 25.83 12.92 6.16
N GLY A 110 26.43 12.15 7.08
CA GLY A 110 27.16 12.65 8.23
C GLY A 110 28.64 12.86 7.94
N THR A 111 29.04 14.13 8.02
CA THR A 111 30.33 14.58 8.59
C THR A 111 31.61 14.28 7.81
N GLU A 112 31.83 14.93 6.67
CA GLU A 112 33.17 15.37 6.21
C GLU A 112 33.06 16.73 5.46
N PHE A 113 33.00 17.83 6.22
CA PHE A 113 33.44 19.16 5.81
C PHE A 113 34.10 19.85 7.01
#